data_AF-A0A9D9S777-F1
#
_entry.id   AF-A0A9D9S777-F1
#
_cell.length_a   1.000
_cell.length_b   1.000
_cell.length_c   1.000
_cell.angle_alpha   90.00
_cell.angle_beta   90.00
_cell.angle_gamma   90.00
#
_symmetry.space_group_name_H-M   'P 1'
#
loop_
_entity.id
_entity.type
_entity.pdbx_description
1 polymer ?
#
loop_
_entity_poly.entity_id
_entity_poly.type
_entity_poly.pdbx_seq_one_letter_code
_entity_poly.pdbx_strand_id
1 'polypeptide(L)'
;MPGFVDLHLKPAALERYGLPDIPYPLPLAEVQQALSGTGELPLAVMLHGLQRRSEEGGVDWKALEPAMDRLAGLLAPDDAREILSASGDDWWLEIGPVDLEASLVTVQRGDDLVAAITKRQDGRLRVAVFRPLDAKSARYLTGLGQVPHPEYGVSMRENNWEYALDASAGNGNFYADQRGEACLSCWEKGIGVSRDGTEIPAWRQQKNLVARPAARVVIELGVCYALSGVEDAAAVAVAETDAAVVQATPTSLP
;
A
#
# COMPACT_ATOMS: atom_id res chain seq x y z
N MET A 1 -0.39 13.39 10.66
CA MET A 1 -0.14 13.60 9.23
C MET A 1 -0.57 15.02 8.79
N PRO A 2 0.34 15.85 8.24
CA PRO A 2 0.00 17.18 7.70
C PRO A 2 -1.07 17.10 6.61
N GLY A 3 -1.99 18.07 6.56
CA GLY A 3 -3.02 18.14 5.52
C GLY A 3 -4.26 17.25 5.73
N PHE A 4 -4.29 16.45 6.80
CA PHE A 4 -5.41 15.56 7.13
C PHE A 4 -6.16 16.02 8.38
N VAL A 5 -7.46 15.73 8.43
CA VAL A 5 -8.36 15.96 9.56
C VAL A 5 -9.02 14.64 9.96
N ASP A 6 -9.19 14.41 11.25
CA ASP A 6 -9.88 13.24 11.77
C ASP A 6 -11.40 13.41 11.74
N LEU A 7 -12.05 12.59 10.93
CA LEU A 7 -13.49 12.42 10.90
C LEU A 7 -13.91 11.38 11.93
N HIS A 8 -14.76 11.80 12.87
CA HIS A 8 -15.47 10.91 13.77
C HIS A 8 -16.89 10.67 13.25
N LEU A 9 -17.21 9.40 13.02
CA LEU A 9 -18.52 9.01 12.50
C LEU A 9 -19.55 8.93 13.63
N LYS A 10 -20.79 9.30 13.32
CA LYS A 10 -21.92 9.11 14.26
C LYS A 10 -22.19 7.61 14.45
N PRO A 11 -22.68 7.16 15.62
CA PRO A 11 -22.98 5.75 15.89
C PRO A 11 -23.86 5.07 14.82
N ALA A 12 -24.88 5.76 14.32
CA ALA A 12 -25.75 5.22 13.27
C ALA A 12 -25.02 4.95 11.94
N ALA A 13 -23.99 5.74 11.62
CA ALA A 13 -23.17 5.51 10.42
C ALA A 13 -22.21 4.34 10.65
N LEU A 14 -21.57 4.27 11.82
CA LEU A 14 -20.73 3.14 12.20
C LEU A 14 -21.48 1.81 12.10
N GLU A 15 -22.71 1.76 12.65
CA GLU A 15 -23.57 0.58 12.57
C GLU A 15 -23.98 0.25 11.14
N ARG A 16 -24.46 1.24 10.37
CA ARG A 16 -24.88 1.04 8.97
C ARG A 16 -23.77 0.45 8.10
N TYR A 17 -22.54 0.92 8.28
CA TYR A 17 -21.40 0.48 7.47
C TYR A 17 -20.60 -0.65 8.14
N GLY A 18 -20.90 -1.03 9.38
CA GLY A 18 -20.14 -2.02 10.15
C GLY A 18 -18.70 -1.58 10.43
N LEU A 19 -18.49 -0.27 10.60
CA LEU A 19 -17.18 0.34 10.81
C LEU A 19 -16.86 0.46 12.31
N PRO A 20 -15.60 0.27 12.72
CA PRO A 20 -15.19 0.47 14.11
C PRO A 20 -15.18 1.97 14.48
N ASP A 21 -15.40 2.27 15.76
CA ASP A 21 -15.37 3.62 16.31
C ASP A 21 -13.92 4.10 16.52
N ILE A 22 -13.31 4.55 15.43
CA ILE A 22 -11.97 5.13 15.38
C ILE A 22 -11.98 6.45 14.60
N PRO A 23 -10.97 7.32 14.78
CA PRO A 23 -10.79 8.47 13.90
C PRO A 23 -10.39 8.03 12.48
N TYR A 24 -11.14 8.52 11.48
CA TYR A 24 -10.84 8.32 10.07
C TYR A 24 -10.14 9.56 9.51
N PRO A 25 -8.85 9.49 9.12
CA PRO A 25 -8.16 10.64 8.56
C PRO A 25 -8.62 10.89 7.13
N LEU A 26 -9.00 12.12 6.81
CA LEU A 26 -9.33 12.58 5.46
C LEU A 26 -8.49 13.81 5.09
N PRO A 27 -8.11 13.99 3.81
CA PRO A 27 -7.53 15.24 3.33
C PRO A 27 -8.47 16.43 3.59
N LEU A 28 -7.94 17.57 4.00
CA LEU A 28 -8.73 18.76 4.33
C LEU A 28 -9.66 19.21 3.19
N ALA A 29 -9.20 19.10 1.94
CA ALA A 29 -9.98 19.45 0.74
C ALA A 29 -11.22 18.54 0.57
N GLU A 30 -11.08 17.26 0.90
CA GLU A 30 -12.16 16.26 0.79
C GLU A 30 -13.22 16.45 1.89
N VAL A 31 -12.82 16.91 3.07
CA VAL A 31 -13.76 17.22 4.16
C VAL A 31 -14.72 18.35 3.75
N GLN A 32 -14.22 19.38 3.06
CA GLN A 32 -15.06 20.49 2.60
C GLN A 32 -16.09 20.04 1.54
N GLN A 33 -15.69 19.15 0.63
CA GLN A 33 -16.61 18.57 -0.35
C GLN A 33 -17.62 17.61 0.30
N ALA A 34 -17.19 16.75 1.23
CA ALA A 34 -18.06 15.83 1.95
C ALA A 34 -19.14 16.57 2.77
N LEU A 35 -18.79 17.72 3.36
CA LEU A 35 -19.74 18.59 4.06
C LEU A 35 -20.74 19.29 3.12
N SER A 36 -20.41 19.41 1.84
CA SER A 36 -21.22 20.08 0.81
C SER A 36 -22.08 19.10 -0.01
N GLY A 37 -21.85 17.79 0.13
CA GLY A 37 -22.42 16.73 -0.71
C GLY A 37 -23.72 16.09 -0.21
N THR A 38 -24.09 14.98 -0.86
CA THR A 38 -25.35 14.22 -0.72
C THR A 38 -25.50 13.42 0.58
N GLY A 39 -24.51 13.45 1.47
CA GLY A 39 -24.52 12.73 2.76
C GLY A 39 -24.00 11.28 2.69
N GLU A 40 -23.43 10.84 1.57
CA GLU A 40 -22.72 9.55 1.49
C GLU A 40 -21.26 9.67 1.98
N LEU A 41 -20.75 8.60 2.58
CA LEU A 41 -19.38 8.58 3.11
C LEU A 41 -18.37 8.37 1.97
N PRO A 42 -17.25 9.12 1.93
CA PRO A 42 -16.21 8.96 0.93
C PRO A 42 -15.31 7.76 1.28
N LEU A 43 -15.84 6.53 1.14
CA LEU A 43 -15.20 5.29 1.60
C LEU A 43 -13.78 5.08 1.05
N ALA A 44 -13.54 5.42 -0.22
CA ALA A 44 -12.22 5.32 -0.84
C ALA A 44 -11.20 6.29 -0.22
N VAL A 45 -11.60 7.53 0.05
CA VAL A 45 -10.77 8.55 0.70
C VAL A 45 -10.47 8.14 2.15
N MET A 46 -11.48 7.64 2.86
CA MET A 46 -11.29 7.11 4.23
C MET A 46 -10.31 5.93 4.25
N LEU A 47 -10.43 5.00 3.29
CA LEU A 47 -9.49 3.88 3.17
C LEU A 47 -8.08 4.41 2.92
N HIS A 48 -7.91 5.31 1.95
CA HIS A 48 -6.61 5.89 1.63
C HIS A 48 -5.97 6.59 2.84
N GLY A 49 -6.74 7.40 3.56
CA GLY A 49 -6.22 8.05 4.77
C GLY A 49 -5.75 7.03 5.81
N LEU A 50 -6.47 5.93 6.01
CA LEU A 50 -6.02 4.86 6.91
C LEU A 50 -4.78 4.15 6.38
N GLN A 51 -4.65 3.93 5.07
CA GLN A 51 -3.43 3.39 4.46
C GLN A 51 -2.22 4.29 4.73
N ARG A 52 -2.39 5.61 4.63
CA ARG A 52 -1.35 6.62 4.90
C ARG A 52 -0.99 6.70 6.38
N ARG A 53 -1.97 6.70 7.27
CA ARG A 53 -1.75 6.66 8.72
C ARG A 53 -1.04 5.36 9.14
N SER A 54 -1.45 4.24 8.54
CA SER A 54 -0.88 2.93 8.84
C SER A 54 0.59 2.85 8.47
N GLU A 55 1.03 3.53 7.40
CA GLU A 55 2.43 3.53 6.96
C GLU A 55 3.41 4.03 8.05
N GLU A 56 2.99 4.95 8.92
CA GLU A 56 3.86 5.55 9.95
C GLU A 56 4.31 4.49 10.98
N GLY A 57 5.64 4.31 11.13
CA GLY A 57 6.22 3.22 11.92
C GLY A 57 5.97 3.24 13.43
N GLY A 58 5.47 4.35 13.98
CA GLY A 58 5.09 4.49 15.39
C GLY A 58 3.61 4.27 15.70
N VAL A 59 2.79 3.98 14.69
CA VAL A 59 1.35 3.75 14.85
C VAL A 59 1.09 2.28 15.15
N ASP A 60 0.12 2.00 16.04
CA ASP A 60 -0.46 0.67 16.18
C ASP A 60 -1.32 0.34 14.95
N TRP A 61 -0.62 -0.01 13.87
CA TRP A 61 -1.20 -0.25 12.56
C TRP A 61 -2.17 -1.45 12.56
N LYS A 62 -1.98 -2.43 13.46
CA LYS A 62 -2.87 -3.58 13.61
C LYS A 62 -4.25 -3.17 14.11
N ALA A 63 -4.34 -2.12 14.94
CA ALA A 63 -5.62 -1.58 15.37
C ALA A 63 -6.44 -0.97 14.21
N LEU A 64 -5.79 -0.61 13.09
CA LEU A 64 -6.46 -0.04 11.91
C LEU A 64 -6.92 -1.11 10.92
N GLU A 65 -6.39 -2.33 10.99
CA GLU A 65 -6.70 -3.42 10.06
C GLU A 65 -8.20 -3.73 9.94
N PRO A 66 -9.00 -3.79 11.03
CA PRO A 66 -10.44 -4.06 10.91
C PRO A 66 -11.18 -2.99 10.10
N ALA A 67 -10.79 -1.73 10.26
CA ALA A 67 -11.40 -0.63 9.53
C ALA A 67 -11.01 -0.67 8.04
N MET A 68 -9.73 -0.87 7.75
CA MET A 68 -9.23 -0.97 6.38
C MET A 68 -9.84 -2.16 5.64
N ASP A 69 -9.87 -3.34 6.27
CA ASP A 69 -10.49 -4.55 5.70
C ASP A 69 -11.98 -4.34 5.43
N ARG A 70 -12.69 -3.68 6.34
CA ARG A 70 -14.11 -3.39 6.15
C ARG A 70 -14.35 -2.41 5.00
N LEU A 71 -13.58 -1.33 4.92
CA LEU A 71 -13.69 -0.35 3.83
C LEU A 71 -13.37 -0.98 2.47
N ALA A 72 -12.30 -1.78 2.39
CA ALA A 72 -11.97 -2.53 1.19
C ALA A 72 -13.11 -3.50 0.81
N GLY A 73 -13.73 -4.17 1.79
CA GLY A 73 -14.88 -5.04 1.56
C GLY A 73 -16.16 -4.33 1.12
N LEU A 74 -16.38 -3.08 1.54
CA LEU A 74 -17.51 -2.25 1.10
C LEU A 74 -17.33 -1.72 -0.33
N LEU A 75 -16.08 -1.49 -0.73
CA LEU A 75 -15.69 -0.98 -2.05
C LEU A 75 -15.51 -2.10 -3.09
N ALA A 76 -15.17 -3.30 -2.66
CA ALA A 76 -14.92 -4.43 -3.56
C ALA A 76 -16.22 -4.92 -4.22
N PRO A 77 -16.19 -5.23 -5.52
CA PRO A 77 -17.30 -5.94 -6.14
C PRO A 77 -17.43 -7.33 -5.52
N ASP A 78 -18.64 -7.90 -5.61
CA ASP A 78 -18.88 -9.30 -5.25
C ASP A 78 -18.25 -10.22 -6.32
N ASP A 79 -16.98 -10.54 -6.12
CA ASP A 79 -16.16 -11.33 -7.03
C ASP A 79 -15.44 -12.43 -6.26
N ALA A 80 -15.88 -13.67 -6.48
CA ALA A 80 -15.36 -14.85 -5.80
C ALA A 80 -14.10 -15.44 -6.45
N ARG A 81 -13.55 -14.82 -7.51
CA ARG A 81 -12.33 -15.33 -8.15
C ARG A 81 -11.14 -15.23 -7.20
N GLU A 82 -10.44 -16.35 -7.04
CA GLU A 82 -9.21 -16.40 -6.24
C GLU A 82 -8.02 -15.69 -6.91
N ILE A 83 -8.08 -15.53 -8.23
CA ILE A 83 -7.04 -14.88 -9.03
C ILE A 83 -7.65 -13.72 -9.81
N LEU A 84 -7.08 -12.53 -9.63
CA LEU A 84 -7.46 -11.30 -10.33
C LEU A 84 -6.24 -10.57 -10.88
N SER A 85 -6.44 -9.80 -11.94
CA SER A 85 -5.45 -8.83 -12.40
C SER A 85 -5.69 -7.48 -11.74
N ALA A 86 -4.64 -6.88 -11.20
CA ALA A 86 -4.62 -5.51 -10.72
C ALA A 86 -3.68 -4.70 -11.62
N SER A 87 -4.10 -3.51 -12.07
CA SER A 87 -3.27 -2.66 -12.92
C SER A 87 -3.63 -1.19 -12.77
N GLY A 88 -2.62 -0.34 -12.98
CA GLY A 88 -2.77 1.10 -13.23
C GLY A 88 -2.26 1.45 -14.63
N ASP A 89 -1.89 2.71 -14.84
CA ASP A 89 -1.42 3.20 -16.14
C ASP A 89 -0.05 2.60 -16.53
N ASP A 90 0.79 2.35 -15.53
CA ASP A 90 2.20 1.99 -15.69
C ASP A 90 2.61 0.71 -14.91
N TRP A 91 1.66 -0.01 -14.32
CA TRP A 91 1.93 -1.23 -13.57
C TRP A 91 0.83 -2.29 -13.73
N TRP A 92 1.20 -3.55 -13.53
CA TRP A 92 0.29 -4.70 -13.51
C TRP A 92 0.80 -5.80 -12.58
N LEU A 93 -0.10 -6.44 -11.83
CA LEU A 93 0.17 -7.57 -10.95
C LEU A 93 -0.93 -8.61 -11.08
N GLU A 94 -0.58 -9.88 -10.92
CA GLU A 94 -1.58 -10.91 -10.64
C GLU A 94 -1.74 -11.08 -9.13
N ILE A 95 -2.95 -10.92 -8.63
CA ILE A 95 -3.30 -11.12 -7.23
C ILE A 95 -3.89 -12.51 -7.08
N GLY A 96 -3.31 -13.34 -6.21
CA GLY A 96 -3.78 -14.70 -5.97
C GLY A 96 -2.82 -15.51 -5.10
N PRO A 97 -3.15 -16.78 -4.81
CA PRO A 97 -2.34 -17.62 -3.92
C PRO A 97 -0.94 -17.88 -4.50
N VAL A 98 0.04 -17.92 -3.59
CA VAL A 98 1.46 -18.20 -3.91
C VAL A 98 1.97 -19.35 -3.06
N ASP A 99 2.99 -20.05 -3.56
CA ASP A 99 3.69 -21.09 -2.80
C ASP A 99 4.70 -20.44 -1.85
N LEU A 100 4.46 -20.55 -0.54
CA LEU A 100 5.34 -20.00 0.50
C LEU A 100 6.58 -20.87 0.78
N GLU A 101 6.66 -22.07 0.21
CA GLU A 101 7.87 -22.92 0.28
C GLU A 101 8.87 -22.60 -0.84
N ALA A 102 8.44 -21.91 -1.89
CA ALA A 102 9.28 -21.53 -3.01
C ALA A 102 10.14 -20.29 -2.71
N SER A 103 11.05 -19.95 -3.62
CA SER A 103 11.73 -18.66 -3.56
C SER A 103 10.74 -17.51 -3.72
N LEU A 104 10.78 -16.56 -2.80
CA LEU A 104 9.80 -15.48 -2.72
C LEU A 104 10.43 -14.18 -2.20
N VAL A 105 9.87 -13.06 -2.63
CA VAL A 105 10.11 -11.74 -2.03
C VAL A 105 8.88 -11.40 -1.19
N THR A 106 9.07 -10.85 0.00
CA THR A 106 7.97 -10.48 0.90
C THR A 106 7.95 -8.99 1.16
N VAL A 107 6.75 -8.46 1.37
CA VAL A 107 6.55 -7.24 2.15
C VAL A 107 6.32 -7.66 3.61
N GLN A 108 7.15 -7.15 4.50
CA GLN A 108 7.14 -7.49 5.92
C GLN A 108 7.07 -6.22 6.77
N ARG A 109 6.55 -6.34 7.98
CA ARG A 109 6.59 -5.26 8.96
C ARG A 109 6.77 -5.84 10.36
N GLY A 110 7.96 -5.63 10.94
CA GLY A 110 8.37 -6.38 12.13
C GLY A 110 8.30 -7.88 11.86
N ASP A 111 7.65 -8.63 12.76
CA ASP A 111 7.50 -10.08 12.64
C ASP A 111 6.26 -10.51 11.84
N ASP A 112 5.61 -9.61 11.09
CA ASP A 112 4.39 -9.90 10.34
C ASP A 112 4.62 -9.92 8.82
N LEU A 113 4.14 -10.98 8.16
CA LEU A 113 4.03 -11.07 6.72
C LEU A 113 2.82 -10.27 6.25
N VAL A 114 3.07 -9.23 5.46
CA VAL A 114 2.02 -8.42 4.83
C VAL A 114 1.65 -9.00 3.48
N ALA A 115 2.65 -9.29 2.65
CA ALA A 115 2.46 -9.87 1.32
C ALA A 115 3.65 -10.76 0.91
N ALA A 116 3.37 -11.75 0.06
CA ALA A 116 4.38 -12.60 -0.57
C ALA A 116 4.27 -12.51 -2.10
N ILE A 117 5.42 -12.45 -2.76
CA ILE A 117 5.59 -12.17 -4.17
C ILE A 117 6.39 -13.32 -4.78
N THR A 118 5.89 -13.87 -5.88
CA THR A 118 6.54 -14.96 -6.61
C THR A 118 6.64 -14.64 -8.09
N LYS A 119 7.63 -15.25 -8.75
CA LYS A 119 7.83 -15.17 -10.19
C LYS A 119 6.73 -15.93 -10.95
N ARG A 120 6.22 -15.33 -12.01
CA ARG A 120 5.43 -16.01 -13.05
C ARG A 120 6.31 -16.45 -14.21
N GLN A 121 5.79 -17.36 -15.04
CA GLN A 121 6.50 -17.87 -16.23
C GLN A 121 6.89 -16.77 -17.23
N ASP A 122 6.12 -15.68 -17.29
CA ASP A 122 6.35 -14.51 -18.15
C ASP A 122 7.30 -13.46 -17.53
N GLY A 123 7.90 -13.75 -16.37
CA GLY A 123 8.78 -12.83 -15.64
C GLY A 123 8.03 -11.72 -14.87
N ARG A 124 6.69 -11.69 -14.95
CA ARG A 124 5.85 -10.81 -14.12
C ARG A 124 5.66 -11.42 -12.73
N LEU A 125 4.91 -10.71 -11.88
CA LEU A 125 4.75 -11.05 -10.48
C LEU A 125 3.35 -11.58 -10.18
N ARG A 126 3.28 -12.59 -9.32
CA ARG A 126 2.07 -12.98 -8.59
C ARG A 126 2.23 -12.61 -7.11
N VAL A 127 1.19 -12.02 -6.52
CA VAL A 127 1.19 -11.52 -5.15
C VAL A 127 0.03 -12.12 -4.36
N ALA A 128 0.34 -12.72 -3.21
CA ALA A 128 -0.62 -13.02 -2.16
C ALA A 128 -0.47 -11.99 -1.03
N VAL A 129 -1.60 -11.47 -0.54
CA VAL A 129 -1.61 -10.48 0.55
C VAL A 129 -2.34 -11.09 1.74
N PHE A 130 -1.76 -10.96 2.93
CA PHE A 130 -2.27 -11.58 4.16
C PHE A 130 -2.84 -10.55 5.14
N ARG A 131 -2.48 -9.27 4.98
CA ARG A 131 -2.92 -8.15 5.83
C ARG A 131 -3.35 -6.94 5.00
N PRO A 132 -4.20 -6.03 5.50
CA PRO A 132 -4.49 -4.74 4.87
C PRO A 132 -3.23 -3.99 4.46
N LEU A 133 -3.19 -3.55 3.20
CA LEU A 133 -2.04 -2.85 2.66
C LEU A 133 -2.02 -1.40 3.16
N ASP A 134 -1.02 -1.05 3.96
CA ASP A 134 -0.65 0.34 4.17
C ASP A 134 -0.12 0.97 2.87
N ALA A 135 0.00 2.30 2.84
CA ALA A 135 0.38 3.03 1.63
C ALA A 135 1.78 2.65 1.12
N LYS A 136 2.73 2.35 2.01
CA LYS A 136 4.09 1.95 1.62
C LYS A 136 4.11 0.53 1.06
N SER A 137 3.39 -0.39 1.69
CA SER A 137 3.19 -1.75 1.21
C SER A 137 2.57 -1.75 -0.19
N ALA A 138 1.52 -0.96 -0.41
CA ALA A 138 0.90 -0.79 -1.73
C ALA A 138 1.87 -0.18 -2.76
N ARG A 139 2.68 0.82 -2.37
CA ARG A 139 3.71 1.42 -3.23
C ARG A 139 4.82 0.44 -3.61
N TYR A 140 5.25 -0.44 -2.69
CA TYR A 140 6.19 -1.50 -3.05
C TYR A 140 5.59 -2.42 -4.10
N LEU A 141 4.36 -2.90 -3.91
CA LEU A 141 3.73 -3.81 -4.86
C LEU A 141 3.56 -3.18 -6.24
N THR A 142 2.98 -1.99 -6.31
CA THR A 142 2.78 -1.26 -7.58
C THR A 142 4.11 -0.90 -8.25
N GLY A 143 5.10 -0.43 -7.48
CA GLY A 143 6.44 -0.13 -7.99
C GLY A 143 7.18 -1.36 -8.53
N LEU A 144 7.05 -2.52 -7.87
CA LEU A 144 7.59 -3.78 -8.38
C LEU A 144 6.83 -4.30 -9.60
N GLY A 145 5.55 -3.92 -9.75
CA GLY A 145 4.67 -4.28 -10.85
C GLY A 145 4.82 -3.43 -12.12
N GLN A 146 5.77 -2.50 -12.19
CA GLN A 146 5.96 -1.61 -13.35
C GLN A 146 5.98 -2.37 -14.68
N VAL A 147 5.33 -1.83 -15.71
CA VAL A 147 5.35 -2.42 -17.06
C VAL A 147 6.77 -2.33 -17.64
N PRO A 148 7.40 -3.45 -18.04
CA PRO A 148 8.74 -3.45 -18.60
C PRO A 148 8.81 -2.64 -19.88
N HIS A 149 9.88 -1.85 -20.03
CA HIS A 149 10.28 -1.33 -21.32
C HIS A 149 10.61 -2.50 -22.26
N PRO A 150 10.14 -2.49 -23.52
CA PRO A 150 10.32 -3.62 -24.44
C PRO A 150 11.79 -3.98 -24.70
N GLU A 151 12.70 -3.02 -24.56
CA GLU A 151 14.15 -3.23 -24.79
C GLU A 151 14.98 -3.31 -23.50
N TYR A 152 14.58 -2.60 -22.44
CA TYR A 152 15.44 -2.38 -21.26
C TYR A 152 14.86 -3.01 -19.97
N GLY A 153 13.71 -3.67 -20.07
CA GLY A 153 13.01 -4.27 -18.94
C GLY A 153 12.56 -3.23 -17.90
N VAL A 154 12.71 -3.53 -16.61
CA VAL A 154 12.29 -2.65 -15.49
C VAL A 154 13.51 -2.27 -14.68
N SER A 155 13.78 -0.96 -14.54
CA SER A 155 14.89 -0.45 -13.72
C SER A 155 16.24 -1.12 -14.02
N MET A 156 16.58 -1.26 -15.31
CA MET A 156 17.79 -1.94 -15.80
C MET A 156 17.88 -3.44 -15.48
N ARG A 157 16.76 -4.09 -15.13
CA ARG A 157 16.64 -5.54 -14.95
C ARG A 157 15.79 -6.16 -16.04
N GLU A 158 16.11 -7.40 -16.39
CA GLU A 158 15.44 -8.14 -17.47
C GLU A 158 13.92 -8.23 -17.28
N ASN A 159 13.45 -8.41 -16.04
CA ASN A 159 12.03 -8.56 -15.72
C ASN A 159 11.73 -8.11 -14.27
N ASN A 160 10.45 -8.11 -13.92
CA ASN A 160 9.97 -7.67 -12.61
C ASN A 160 10.47 -8.55 -11.46
N TRP A 161 10.71 -9.84 -11.68
CA TRP A 161 11.25 -10.72 -10.65
C TRP A 161 12.70 -10.37 -10.30
N GLU A 162 13.56 -10.18 -11.31
CA GLU A 162 14.95 -9.76 -11.08
C GLU A 162 15.02 -8.37 -10.43
N TYR A 163 14.07 -7.48 -10.77
CA TYR A 163 13.92 -6.20 -10.09
C TYR A 163 13.47 -6.36 -8.63
N ALA A 164 12.52 -7.24 -8.33
CA ALA A 164 12.07 -7.51 -6.97
C ALA A 164 13.19 -8.07 -6.08
N LEU A 165 14.01 -8.98 -6.63
CA LEU A 165 15.20 -9.48 -5.93
C LEU A 165 16.16 -8.34 -5.59
N ASP A 166 16.47 -7.46 -6.54
CA ASP A 166 17.37 -6.33 -6.31
C ASP A 166 16.80 -5.32 -5.31
N ALA A 167 15.53 -4.95 -5.47
CA ALA A 167 14.85 -4.03 -4.57
C ALA A 167 14.81 -4.55 -3.14
N SER A 168 14.69 -5.88 -2.94
CA SER A 168 14.75 -6.49 -1.62
C SER A 168 16.14 -6.43 -0.96
N ALA A 169 17.21 -6.34 -1.74
CA ALA A 169 18.57 -6.21 -1.24
C ALA A 169 18.97 -4.75 -0.92
N GLY A 170 18.10 -3.78 -1.19
CA GLY A 170 18.38 -2.37 -0.94
C GLY A 170 18.51 -2.02 0.54
N ASN A 171 19.52 -1.23 0.91
CA ASN A 171 19.74 -0.75 2.28
C ASN A 171 18.54 0.02 2.87
N GLY A 172 17.67 0.58 2.02
CA GLY A 172 16.43 1.23 2.43
C GLY A 172 15.51 0.32 3.25
N ASN A 173 15.53 -1.00 3.00
CA ASN A 173 14.72 -1.98 3.73
C ASN A 173 15.17 -2.13 5.18
N PHE A 174 16.48 -2.10 5.44
CA PHE A 174 17.03 -2.16 6.79
C PHE A 174 16.58 -0.95 7.62
N TYR A 175 16.64 0.25 7.04
CA TYR A 175 16.19 1.47 7.74
C TYR A 175 14.68 1.53 7.92
N ALA A 176 13.91 0.99 6.96
CA ALA A 176 12.47 0.87 7.08
C ALA A 176 12.07 -0.02 8.26
N ASP A 177 12.70 -1.20 8.36
CA ASP A 177 12.46 -2.14 9.44
C ASP A 177 12.80 -1.54 10.81
N GLN A 178 13.95 -0.87 10.93
CA GLN A 178 14.33 -0.15 12.16
C GLN A 178 13.32 0.93 12.60
N ARG A 179 12.61 1.54 11.64
CA ARG A 179 11.56 2.52 11.94
C ARG A 179 10.20 1.88 12.21
N GLY A 180 10.05 0.56 12.09
CA GLY A 180 8.77 -0.13 12.21
C GLY A 180 7.86 0.05 10.99
N GLU A 181 8.42 0.41 9.83
CA GLU A 181 7.71 0.55 8.57
C GLU A 181 7.77 -0.75 7.77
N ALA A 182 6.92 -0.86 6.73
CA ALA A 182 7.03 -1.97 5.80
C ALA A 182 8.40 -1.99 5.08
N CYS A 183 8.96 -3.19 4.89
CA CYS A 183 10.23 -3.45 4.22
C CYS A 183 10.12 -4.64 3.26
N LEU A 184 11.01 -4.71 2.27
CA LEU A 184 11.17 -5.88 1.42
C LEU A 184 12.23 -6.83 1.98
N SER A 185 11.97 -8.13 1.85
CA SER A 185 12.92 -9.18 2.22
C SER A 185 12.84 -10.35 1.25
N CYS A 186 13.97 -11.02 1.00
CA CYS A 186 14.06 -12.16 0.09
C CYS A 186 14.26 -13.47 0.86
N TRP A 187 13.47 -14.47 0.49
CA TRP A 187 13.54 -15.83 1.03
C TRP A 187 13.84 -16.79 -0.11
N GLU A 188 15.11 -17.16 -0.27
CA GLU A 188 15.58 -18.02 -1.35
C GLU A 188 15.05 -19.46 -1.24
N LYS A 189 14.74 -19.92 -0.02
CA LYS A 189 14.39 -21.31 0.32
C LYS A 189 12.98 -21.47 0.93
N GLY A 190 12.12 -20.48 0.71
CA GLY A 190 10.80 -20.42 1.34
C GLY A 190 10.78 -19.63 2.65
N ILE A 191 9.57 -19.23 3.05
CA ILE A 191 9.36 -18.36 4.20
C ILE A 191 9.88 -19.03 5.48
N GLY A 192 10.66 -18.29 6.26
CA GLY A 192 11.24 -18.76 7.52
C GLY A 192 12.39 -19.75 7.36
N VAL A 193 12.99 -19.89 6.17
CA VAL A 193 14.22 -20.67 5.98
C VAL A 193 15.35 -19.69 5.66
N SER A 194 16.33 -19.60 6.57
CA SER A 194 17.52 -18.77 6.39
C SER A 194 18.40 -19.29 5.24
N ARG A 195 19.31 -18.45 4.74
CA ARG A 195 20.24 -18.79 3.65
C ARG A 195 21.07 -20.05 3.96
N ASP A 196 21.47 -20.24 5.21
CA ASP A 196 22.20 -21.43 5.67
C ASP A 196 21.32 -22.70 5.74
N GLY A 197 20.01 -22.57 5.54
CA GLY A 197 19.04 -23.66 5.64
C GLY A 197 18.44 -23.83 7.03
N THR A 198 18.80 -22.98 7.99
CA THR A 198 18.22 -23.01 9.34
C THR A 198 16.80 -22.49 9.30
N GLU A 199 15.86 -23.23 9.89
CA GLU A 199 14.48 -22.76 10.05
C GLU A 199 14.39 -21.73 11.18
N ILE A 200 13.60 -20.67 10.94
CA ILE A 200 13.25 -19.63 11.88
C ILE A 200 11.80 -19.88 12.30
N PRO A 201 11.55 -20.51 13.47
CA PRO A 201 10.22 -21.02 13.81
C PRO A 201 9.11 -19.95 13.80
N ALA A 202 9.42 -18.73 14.24
CA ALA A 202 8.46 -17.61 14.22
C ALA A 202 7.96 -17.30 12.80
N TRP A 203 8.84 -17.36 11.80
CA TRP A 203 8.48 -17.14 10.40
C TRP A 203 7.86 -18.38 9.75
N ARG A 204 8.25 -19.60 10.14
CA ARG A 204 7.62 -20.83 9.63
C ARG A 204 6.12 -20.91 9.98
N GLN A 205 5.71 -20.34 11.11
CA GLN A 205 4.29 -20.28 11.49
C GLN A 205 3.43 -19.50 10.47
N GLN A 206 4.02 -18.55 9.74
CA GLN A 206 3.30 -17.70 8.79
C GLN A 206 2.87 -18.42 7.51
N LYS A 207 3.37 -19.64 7.27
CA LYS A 207 2.90 -20.51 6.18
C LYS A 207 1.41 -20.81 6.22
N ASN A 208 0.83 -20.79 7.41
CA ASN A 208 -0.56 -21.16 7.63
C ASN A 208 -1.51 -19.95 7.51
N LEU A 209 -0.99 -18.78 7.15
CA LEU A 209 -1.82 -17.61 6.90
C LEU A 209 -2.69 -17.82 5.67
N VAL A 210 -3.94 -17.41 5.77
CA VAL A 210 -4.89 -17.43 4.66
C VAL A 210 -4.77 -16.11 3.91
N ALA A 211 -4.54 -16.17 2.60
CA ALA A 211 -4.51 -14.98 1.77
C ALA A 211 -5.87 -14.29 1.76
N ARG A 212 -5.86 -12.96 1.76
CA ARG A 212 -7.05 -12.13 1.70
C ARG A 212 -7.70 -12.23 0.32
N PRO A 213 -9.04 -12.06 0.22
CA PRO A 213 -9.74 -12.10 -1.07
C PRO A 213 -9.13 -11.14 -2.09
N ALA A 214 -8.85 -11.63 -3.30
CA ALA A 214 -8.16 -10.86 -4.33
C ALA A 214 -8.88 -9.54 -4.66
N ALA A 215 -10.22 -9.54 -4.66
CA ALA A 215 -11.02 -8.35 -4.95
C ALA A 215 -10.75 -7.19 -3.97
N ARG A 216 -10.55 -7.49 -2.69
CA ARG A 216 -10.21 -6.46 -1.67
C ARG A 216 -8.83 -5.89 -1.90
N VAL A 217 -7.86 -6.74 -2.23
CA VAL A 217 -6.48 -6.33 -2.51
C VAL A 217 -6.42 -5.44 -3.76
N VAL A 218 -7.16 -5.78 -4.81
CA VAL A 218 -7.27 -4.95 -6.03
C VAL A 218 -7.79 -3.55 -5.67
N ILE A 219 -8.81 -3.45 -4.82
CA ILE A 219 -9.33 -2.17 -4.33
C ILE A 219 -8.27 -1.40 -3.53
N GLU A 220 -7.58 -2.05 -2.59
CA GLU A 220 -6.56 -1.39 -1.77
C GLU A 220 -5.42 -0.81 -2.61
N LEU A 221 -4.97 -1.56 -3.63
CA LEU A 221 -3.97 -1.09 -4.58
C LEU A 221 -4.51 0.05 -5.45
N GLY A 222 -5.72 -0.10 -5.99
CA GLY A 222 -6.35 0.91 -6.85
C GLY A 222 -6.62 2.23 -6.13
N VAL A 223 -7.15 2.17 -4.91
CA VAL A 223 -7.41 3.34 -4.06
C VAL A 223 -6.11 4.06 -3.72
N CYS A 224 -5.08 3.31 -3.29
CA CYS A 224 -3.79 3.92 -2.98
C CYS A 224 -3.16 4.56 -4.21
N TYR A 225 -3.18 3.88 -5.36
CA TYR A 225 -2.60 4.38 -6.60
C TYR A 225 -3.31 5.64 -7.11
N ALA A 226 -4.64 5.61 -7.20
CA ALA A 226 -5.43 6.71 -7.74
C ALA A 226 -5.32 7.99 -6.90
N LEU A 227 -5.30 7.87 -5.58
CA LEU A 227 -5.31 9.03 -4.69
C LEU A 227 -3.90 9.57 -4.37
N SER A 228 -2.86 8.74 -4.48
CA SER A 228 -1.48 9.22 -4.31
C SER A 228 -1.09 10.24 -5.40
N GLY A 229 -1.53 10.06 -6.65
CA GLY A 229 -1.23 10.99 -7.75
C GLY A 229 -1.92 12.36 -7.63
N VAL A 230 -3.10 12.42 -6.99
CA VAL A 230 -3.83 13.67 -6.76
C VAL A 230 -3.14 14.53 -5.70
N GLU A 231 -2.57 13.89 -4.68
CA GLU A 231 -1.85 14.55 -3.60
C GLU A 231 -0.50 15.12 -4.03
N ASP A 232 0.26 14.39 -4.85
CA ASP A 232 1.54 14.88 -5.39
C ASP A 232 1.33 16.14 -6.24
N ALA A 233 0.27 16.17 -7.06
CA ALA A 233 -0.11 17.36 -7.84
C ALA A 233 -0.54 18.54 -6.95
N ALA A 234 -1.30 18.27 -5.87
CA ALA A 234 -1.72 19.30 -4.92
C ALA A 234 -0.56 19.84 -4.07
N ALA A 235 0.38 18.99 -3.64
CA ALA A 235 1.56 19.39 -2.87
C ALA A 235 2.51 20.26 -3.71
N VAL A 236 2.70 19.93 -4.99
CA VAL A 236 3.47 20.76 -5.93
C VAL A 236 2.79 22.12 -6.13
N ALA A 237 1.47 22.16 -6.32
CA ALA A 237 0.73 23.42 -6.47
C ALA A 237 0.84 24.33 -5.23
N VAL A 238 0.77 23.76 -4.02
CA VAL A 238 0.92 24.53 -2.77
C VAL A 238 2.34 25.09 -2.64
N ALA A 239 3.37 24.31 -2.95
CA ALA A 239 4.77 24.76 -2.95
C ALA A 239 5.04 25.89 -3.97
N GLU A 240 4.40 25.82 -5.15
CA GLU A 240 4.50 26.88 -6.16
C GLU A 240 3.79 28.17 -5.73
N THR A 241 2.63 28.09 -5.08
CA THR A 241 1.97 29.28 -4.50
C THR A 241 2.78 29.92 -3.37
N ASP A 242 3.45 29.14 -2.53
CA ASP A 242 4.30 29.66 -1.46
C ASP A 242 5.57 30.31 -2.04
N ALA A 243 6.13 29.74 -3.11
CA ALA A 243 7.25 30.35 -3.84
C ALA A 243 6.87 31.67 -4.56
N ALA A 244 5.64 31.78 -5.07
CA ALA A 244 5.14 33.00 -5.73
C ALA A 244 4.90 34.17 -4.76
N VAL A 245 4.64 33.90 -3.47
CA VAL A 245 4.46 34.94 -2.44
C VAL A 245 5.78 35.58 -2.00
N VAL A 246 6.93 34.94 -2.26
CA VAL A 246 8.27 35.43 -1.83
C VAL A 246 8.94 36.37 -2.85
N GLN A 247 8.33 36.64 -4.02
CA GLN A 247 8.91 37.54 -5.05
C GLN A 247 8.20 38.91 -5.23
N ALA A 248 7.52 39.44 -4.21
CA ALA A 248 7.12 40.87 -4.23
C ALA A 248 8.27 41.75 -3.70
N THR A 249 9.16 42.22 -4.59
CA THR A 249 10.22 43.18 -4.24
C THR A 249 9.63 44.57 -4.01
N PRO A 250 9.97 45.31 -2.93
CA PRO A 250 9.57 46.70 -2.81
C PRO A 250 10.43 47.59 -3.72
N THR A 251 9.74 48.34 -4.57
CA THR A 251 10.25 49.42 -5.41
C THR A 251 11.04 50.44 -4.57
N SER A 252 12.31 50.65 -4.91
CA SER A 252 13.14 51.70 -4.31
C SER A 252 12.54 53.08 -4.56
N LEU A 253 12.37 53.85 -3.49
CA LEU A 253 12.12 55.29 -3.57
C LEU A 253 13.46 56.05 -3.50
N PRO A 254 13.54 57.24 -4.13
CA PRO A 254 14.78 58.03 -4.23
C PRO A 254 15.23 58.63 -2.91
#